data_AF-A0A316WJN2-F1
#
_entry.id   AF-A0A316WJN2-F1
#
_cell.length_a   1.000
_cell.length_b   1.000
_cell.length_c   1.000
_cell.angle_alpha   90.00
_cell.angle_beta   90.00
_cell.angle_gamma   90.00
#
_symmetry.space_group_name_H-M   'P 1'
#
loop_
_entity.id
_entity.type
_entity.pdbx_description
1 polymer ?
#
loop_
_entity_poly.entity_id
_entity_poly.type
_entity_poly.pdbx_seq_one_letter_code
_entity_poly.pdbx_strand_id
1 'polypeptide(L)'
;MKPKIPFRIGYQYDNWELNLMSITDSIHDNSYCSYLWVGSEIKKFLNFTPHRTELIFYWDILEVVILEFDKKSEHYYNRINKALSDRVTRVKLEILPDGMIIHKFITSKVHYWNIYFPASKEIRLIYFSNSFTYINVLLE
;
A
#
# COMPACT_ATOMS: atom_id res chain seq x y z
N MET A 1 -18.81 10.19 -7.40
CA MET A 1 -18.00 9.19 -8.13
C MET A 1 -17.29 8.30 -7.13
N LYS A 2 -17.39 6.96 -7.27
CA LYS A 2 -16.60 6.04 -6.44
C LYS A 2 -15.12 6.27 -6.76
N PRO A 3 -14.23 6.45 -5.77
CA PRO A 3 -12.81 6.52 -6.06
C PRO A 3 -12.34 5.24 -6.74
N LYS A 4 -11.69 5.38 -7.89
CA LYS A 4 -10.93 4.31 -8.53
C LYS A 4 -9.64 4.13 -7.71
N ILE A 5 -9.64 3.18 -6.80
CA ILE A 5 -8.38 2.59 -6.33
C ILE A 5 -7.83 1.80 -7.52
N PRO A 6 -6.61 2.09 -8.00
CA PRO A 6 -6.13 1.57 -9.29
C PRO A 6 -5.81 0.08 -9.26
N PHE A 7 -5.37 -0.44 -8.11
CA PHE A 7 -5.06 -1.85 -7.90
C PHE A 7 -6.02 -2.39 -6.84
N ARG A 8 -6.95 -3.25 -7.24
CA ARG A 8 -7.97 -3.75 -6.32
C ARG A 8 -7.57 -5.11 -5.79
N ILE A 9 -7.53 -5.23 -4.46
CA ILE A 9 -7.29 -6.51 -3.78
C ILE A 9 -8.25 -7.59 -4.30
N GLY A 10 -7.72 -8.79 -4.52
CA GLY A 10 -8.43 -9.94 -5.07
C GLY A 10 -8.44 -10.04 -6.60
N TYR A 11 -7.77 -9.13 -7.32
CA TYR A 11 -7.69 -9.16 -8.78
C TYR A 11 -6.53 -10.05 -9.25
N GLN A 12 -6.71 -10.64 -10.43
CA GLN A 12 -5.75 -11.57 -11.03
C GLN A 12 -4.51 -10.84 -11.58
N TYR A 13 -3.36 -11.51 -11.49
CA TYR A 13 -2.06 -11.09 -12.01
C TYR A 13 -2.12 -10.70 -13.50
N ASP A 14 -2.79 -11.50 -14.32
CA ASP A 14 -2.95 -11.32 -15.77
C ASP A 14 -3.47 -9.93 -16.17
N ASN A 15 -4.20 -9.25 -15.27
CA ASN A 15 -4.67 -7.88 -15.52
C ASN A 15 -3.51 -6.89 -15.72
N TRP A 16 -2.33 -7.20 -15.21
CA TRP A 16 -1.19 -6.30 -15.16
C TRP A 16 0.13 -6.93 -15.59
N GLU A 17 0.19 -8.23 -15.91
CA GLU A 17 1.41 -8.98 -16.30
C GLU A 17 2.40 -8.15 -17.13
N LEU A 18 1.94 -7.57 -18.25
CA LEU A 18 2.78 -6.80 -19.18
C LEU A 18 3.30 -5.45 -18.63
N ASN A 19 2.85 -5.04 -17.46
CA ASN A 19 3.19 -3.78 -16.79
C ASN A 19 3.92 -4.01 -15.46
N LEU A 20 4.36 -5.25 -15.20
CA LEU A 20 4.99 -5.66 -13.96
C LEU A 20 6.43 -6.12 -14.18
N MET A 21 7.31 -5.72 -13.27
CA MET A 21 8.69 -6.17 -13.21
C MET A 21 8.90 -6.93 -11.89
N SER A 22 9.30 -8.21 -11.96
CA SER A 22 9.54 -9.04 -10.78
C SER A 22 10.67 -8.46 -9.92
N ILE A 23 10.48 -8.48 -8.59
CA ILE A 23 11.50 -8.19 -7.59
C ILE A 23 11.84 -9.52 -6.93
N THR A 24 12.97 -10.11 -7.28
CA THR A 24 13.21 -11.55 -7.08
C THR A 24 13.60 -11.95 -5.65
N ASP A 25 13.66 -11.03 -4.68
CA ASP A 25 14.50 -11.28 -3.48
C ASP A 25 13.81 -11.32 -2.10
N SER A 26 12.49 -11.12 -1.93
CA SER A 26 11.99 -10.72 -0.60
C SER A 26 11.05 -11.65 0.16
N ILE A 27 10.57 -12.77 -0.38
CA ILE A 27 9.63 -13.63 0.37
C ILE A 27 10.11 -15.08 0.39
N HIS A 28 10.55 -15.54 1.57
CA HIS A 28 11.01 -16.91 1.82
C HIS A 28 9.92 -17.98 1.59
N ASP A 29 8.65 -17.58 1.61
CA ASP A 29 7.52 -18.41 1.25
C ASP A 29 7.28 -18.32 -0.26
N ASN A 30 7.61 -19.39 -1.00
CA ASN A 30 7.47 -19.53 -2.45
C ASN A 30 6.05 -19.27 -3.00
N SER A 31 5.08 -19.02 -2.13
CA SER A 31 3.69 -18.78 -2.50
C SER A 31 3.39 -17.30 -2.81
N TYR A 32 4.27 -16.37 -2.43
CA TYR A 32 4.10 -14.95 -2.68
C TYR A 32 5.15 -14.39 -3.64
N CYS A 33 4.69 -13.60 -4.60
CA CYS A 33 5.54 -12.95 -5.58
C CYS A 33 5.35 -11.44 -5.54
N SER A 34 6.45 -10.70 -5.43
CA SER A 34 6.45 -9.23 -5.46
C SER A 34 6.85 -8.69 -6.83
N TYR A 35 6.16 -7.63 -7.26
CA TYR A 35 6.37 -6.97 -8.54
C TYR A 35 6.29 -5.45 -8.41
N LEU A 36 7.17 -4.74 -9.13
CA LEU A 36 7.04 -3.31 -9.35
C LEU A 36 6.09 -3.01 -10.50
N TRP A 37 5.23 -2.02 -10.29
CA TRP A 37 4.51 -1.38 -11.36
C TRP A 37 5.46 -0.56 -12.24
N VAL A 38 5.57 -0.94 -13.51
CA VAL A 38 6.37 -0.25 -14.55
C VAL A 38 5.52 0.20 -15.74
N GLY A 39 4.19 0.09 -15.63
CA GLY A 39 3.27 0.52 -16.68
C GLY A 39 3.35 2.03 -16.95
N SER A 40 3.12 2.41 -18.21
CA SER A 40 3.23 3.79 -18.69
C SER A 40 2.21 4.75 -18.09
N GLU A 41 1.07 4.24 -17.62
CA GLU A 41 0.05 5.03 -16.95
C GLU A 41 0.38 5.27 -15.47
N ILE A 42 0.42 6.54 -15.08
CA ILE A 42 0.51 6.94 -13.67
C ILE A 42 -0.80 6.59 -12.94
N LYS A 43 -0.76 5.53 -12.13
CA LYS A 43 -1.90 5.10 -11.31
C LYS A 43 -1.98 5.91 -10.01
N LYS A 44 -2.96 6.80 -9.91
CA LYS A 44 -3.20 7.62 -8.71
C LYS A 44 -4.05 6.89 -7.68
N PHE A 45 -3.71 7.03 -6.41
CA PHE A 45 -4.52 6.58 -5.28
C PHE A 45 -5.20 7.77 -4.62
N LEU A 46 -6.53 7.87 -4.69
CA LEU A 46 -7.30 9.00 -4.14
C LEU A 46 -6.76 10.38 -4.55
N ASN A 47 -6.33 10.52 -5.81
CA ASN A 47 -5.67 11.69 -6.39
C ASN A 47 -4.24 11.97 -5.92
N PHE A 48 -3.66 11.12 -5.07
CA PHE A 48 -2.24 11.15 -4.72
C PHE A 48 -1.45 10.29 -5.71
N THR A 49 -0.31 10.80 -6.14
CA THR A 49 0.56 10.13 -7.11
C THR A 49 1.73 9.48 -6.36
N PRO A 50 1.79 8.15 -6.28
CA PRO A 50 2.94 7.47 -5.70
C PRO A 50 4.15 7.65 -6.62
N HIS A 51 5.35 7.62 -6.04
CA HIS A 51 6.58 7.62 -6.82
C HIS A 51 6.98 6.19 -7.23
N ARG A 52 6.64 5.20 -6.39
CA ARG A 52 6.86 3.77 -6.61
C ARG A 52 5.66 3.00 -6.12
N THR A 53 5.32 1.93 -6.81
CA THR A 53 4.21 1.04 -6.46
C THR A 53 4.67 -0.40 -6.59
N GLU A 54 4.46 -1.16 -5.53
CA GLU A 54 4.76 -2.58 -5.45
C GLU A 54 3.46 -3.35 -5.20
N LEU A 55 3.30 -4.46 -5.92
CA LEU A 55 2.16 -5.36 -5.87
C LEU A 55 2.65 -6.74 -5.42
N ILE A 56 2.04 -7.27 -4.37
CA ILE A 56 2.36 -8.61 -3.86
C ILE A 56 1.17 -9.52 -4.11
N PHE A 57 1.44 -10.58 -4.84
CA PHE A 57 0.46 -11.59 -5.20
C PHE A 57 0.68 -12.85 -4.38
N TYR A 58 -0.41 -13.47 -3.92
CA TYR A 58 -0.41 -14.85 -3.48
C TYR A 58 -0.92 -15.69 -4.63
N TRP A 59 -0.08 -16.59 -5.17
CA TRP A 59 -0.33 -17.18 -6.48
C TRP A 59 -0.61 -16.06 -7.50
N ASP A 60 -1.77 -16.09 -8.15
CA ASP A 60 -2.15 -15.08 -9.15
C ASP A 60 -3.06 -13.99 -8.57
N ILE A 61 -3.29 -13.95 -7.25
CA ILE A 61 -4.26 -13.03 -6.64
C ILE A 61 -3.55 -11.91 -5.89
N LEU A 62 -3.90 -10.67 -6.21
CA LEU A 62 -3.34 -9.49 -5.56
C LEU A 62 -3.80 -9.40 -4.10
N GLU A 63 -2.88 -9.56 -3.16
CA GLU A 63 -3.16 -9.55 -1.72
C GLU A 63 -2.70 -8.26 -1.04
N VAL A 64 -1.62 -7.64 -1.54
CA VAL A 64 -1.05 -6.42 -0.95
C VAL A 64 -0.62 -5.44 -2.04
N VAL A 65 -0.83 -4.16 -1.75
CA VAL A 65 -0.27 -3.05 -2.53
C VAL A 65 0.46 -2.11 -1.61
N ILE A 66 1.68 -1.74 -2.01
CA ILE A 66 2.52 -0.77 -1.32
C ILE A 66 2.70 0.43 -2.25
N LEU A 67 2.29 1.60 -1.76
CA LEU A 67 2.44 2.87 -2.45
C LEU A 67 3.44 3.72 -1.69
N GLU A 68 4.55 4.05 -2.32
CA GLU A 68 5.60 4.84 -1.68
C GLU A 68 5.53 6.28 -2.17
N PHE A 69 5.77 7.24 -1.27
CA PHE A 69 5.83 8.67 -1.56
C PHE A 69 7.06 9.30 -0.91
N ASP A 70 8.07 9.60 -1.72
CA ASP A 70 9.32 10.18 -1.26
C ASP A 70 9.27 11.70 -1.12
N LYS A 71 10.11 12.19 -0.20
CA LYS A 71 10.36 13.62 0.04
C LYS A 71 9.05 14.39 0.31
N LYS A 72 8.14 13.79 1.07
CA LYS A 72 6.85 14.37 1.44
C LYS A 72 6.83 14.84 2.88
N SER A 73 6.11 15.94 3.12
CA SER A 73 5.93 16.48 4.46
C SER A 73 4.86 15.72 5.23
N GLU A 74 4.89 15.86 6.55
CA GLU A 74 3.81 15.40 7.44
C GLU A 74 2.44 15.99 7.04
N HIS A 75 2.40 17.23 6.52
CA HIS A 75 1.16 17.80 5.99
C HIS A 75 0.61 16.98 4.79
N TYR A 76 1.48 16.48 3.91
CA TYR A 76 1.05 15.60 2.81
C TYR A 76 0.52 14.26 3.33
N TYR A 77 1.19 13.67 4.33
CA TYR A 77 0.72 12.49 5.04
C TYR A 77 -0.67 12.69 5.66
N ASN A 78 -0.88 13.80 6.37
CA ASN A 78 -2.16 14.14 7.00
C ASN A 78 -3.28 14.35 5.97
N ARG A 79 -2.95 14.86 4.76
CA ARG A 79 -3.92 14.93 3.66
C ARG A 79 -4.36 13.57 3.15
N ILE A 80 -3.45 12.59 3.06
CA ILE A 80 -3.79 11.20 2.70
C ILE A 80 -4.71 10.62 3.78
N ASN A 81 -4.37 10.79 5.06
CA ASN A 81 -5.17 10.30 6.18
C ASN A 81 -6.58 10.88 6.16
N LYS A 82 -6.74 12.19 5.92
CA LYS A 82 -8.05 12.81 5.78
C LYS A 82 -8.88 12.20 4.65
N ALA A 83 -8.28 12.01 3.47
CA ALA A 83 -8.95 11.42 2.32
C ALA A 83 -9.35 9.94 2.55
N LEU A 84 -8.60 9.22 3.38
CA LEU A 84 -8.96 7.89 3.86
C LEU A 84 -10.11 7.98 4.87
N SER A 85 -9.98 8.76 5.94
CA SER A 85 -10.98 8.92 7.01
C SER A 85 -12.39 9.21 6.49
N ASP A 86 -12.51 9.99 5.41
CA ASP A 86 -13.81 10.28 4.76
C ASP A 86 -14.52 9.03 4.19
N ARG A 87 -13.85 7.86 4.19
CA ARG A 87 -14.26 6.64 3.47
C ARG A 87 -14.15 5.35 4.29
N VAL A 88 -13.56 5.40 5.48
CA VAL A 88 -13.31 4.21 6.32
C VAL A 88 -13.91 4.37 7.71
N THR A 89 -14.30 3.23 8.30
CA THR A 89 -15.15 3.20 9.49
C THR A 89 -14.39 3.29 10.80
N ARG A 90 -13.12 2.86 10.83
CA ARG A 90 -12.30 2.83 12.04
C ARG A 90 -10.88 3.27 11.73
N VAL A 91 -10.34 4.12 12.60
CA VAL A 91 -8.97 4.63 12.55
C VAL A 91 -8.29 4.31 13.87
N LYS A 92 -7.09 3.73 13.82
CA LYS A 92 -6.18 3.60 14.97
C LYS A 92 -4.88 4.31 14.62
N LEU A 93 -4.44 5.19 15.50
CA LEU A 93 -3.13 5.83 15.43
C LEU A 93 -2.15 5.07 16.33
N GLU A 94 -0.94 4.85 15.83
CA GLU A 94 0.16 4.25 16.56
C GLU A 94 1.43 5.05 16.26
N ILE A 95 2.18 5.38 17.32
CA ILE A 95 3.45 6.10 17.22
C ILE A 95 4.51 5.19 17.82
N LEU A 96 5.51 4.83 17.03
CA LEU A 96 6.60 3.97 17.43
C LEU A 96 7.71 4.77 18.13
N PRO A 97 8.56 4.13 18.96
CA PRO A 97 9.60 4.81 19.73
C PRO A 97 10.63 5.59 18.89
N ASP A 98 10.82 5.19 17.63
CA ASP A 98 11.71 5.83 16.65
C ASP A 98 11.07 7.06 15.97
N GLY A 99 9.84 7.41 16.34
CA GLY A 99 9.08 8.53 15.79
C GLY A 99 8.28 8.18 14.54
N MET A 100 8.25 6.92 14.09
CA MET A 100 7.37 6.50 12.99
C MET A 100 5.90 6.63 13.39
N ILE A 101 5.09 7.18 12.48
CA ILE A 101 3.67 7.43 12.72
C ILE A 101 2.84 6.56 11.78
N ILE A 102 1.95 5.75 12.35
CA ILE A 102 1.12 4.81 11.60
C ILE A 102 -0.36 5.13 11.85
N HIS A 103 -1.08 5.49 10.79
CA HIS A 103 -2.53 5.53 10.78
C HIS A 103 -3.07 4.25 10.12
N LYS A 104 -3.76 3.43 10.90
CA LYS A 104 -4.39 2.19 10.46
C LYS A 104 -5.88 2.43 10.25
N PHE A 105 -6.36 2.17 9.04
CA PHE A 105 -7.76 2.22 8.66
C PHE A 105 -8.24 0.82 8.26
N ILE A 106 -9.52 0.54 8.47
CA ILE A 106 -10.12 -0.74 8.09
C ILE A 106 -11.50 -0.57 7.48
N THR A 107 -11.71 -1.24 6.36
CA THR A 107 -13.03 -1.50 5.76
C THR A 107 -13.46 -2.94 6.02
N SER A 108 -14.66 -3.35 5.59
CA SER A 108 -15.12 -4.73 5.74
C SER A 108 -14.21 -5.79 5.09
N LYS A 109 -13.37 -5.42 4.11
CA LYS A 109 -12.54 -6.37 3.34
C LYS A 109 -11.06 -6.02 3.24
N VAL A 110 -10.70 -4.76 3.50
CA VAL A 110 -9.34 -4.23 3.25
C VAL A 110 -8.87 -3.39 4.43
N HIS A 111 -7.64 -3.62 4.86
CA HIS A 111 -6.88 -2.75 5.76
C HIS A 111 -6.06 -1.75 4.95
N TYR A 112 -5.89 -0.55 5.49
CA TYR A 112 -5.01 0.48 4.94
C TYR A 112 -4.10 0.98 6.05
N TRP A 113 -2.79 0.89 5.90
CA TRP A 113 -1.81 1.41 6.84
C TRP A 113 -1.05 2.53 6.14
N ASN A 114 -1.22 3.75 6.63
CA ASN A 114 -0.45 4.89 6.17
C ASN A 114 0.67 5.18 7.19
N ILE A 115 1.90 4.94 6.77
CA ILE A 115 3.10 5.01 7.61
C ILE A 115 3.90 6.23 7.16
N TYR A 116 4.26 7.09 8.10
CA TYR A 116 5.17 8.20 7.87
C TYR A 116 6.48 7.96 8.61
N PHE A 117 7.58 8.14 7.87
CA PHE A 117 8.95 8.05 8.35
C PHE A 117 9.54 9.48 8.40
N PRO A 118 9.53 10.15 9.57
CA PRO A 118 9.93 11.56 9.63
C PRO A 118 11.40 11.81 9.25
N ALA A 119 12.29 10.87 9.57
CA ALA A 119 13.72 10.98 9.29
C ALA A 119 14.03 11.02 7.79
N SER A 120 13.40 10.15 6.99
CA SER A 120 13.57 10.08 5.54
C SER A 120 12.58 10.94 4.76
N LYS A 121 11.54 11.48 5.41
CA LYS A 121 10.39 12.16 4.76
C LYS A 121 9.70 11.25 3.74
N GLU A 122 9.62 9.97 4.06
CA GLU A 122 8.99 8.95 3.25
C GLU A 122 7.60 8.62 3.82
N ILE A 123 6.66 8.33 2.94
CA ILE A 123 5.36 7.78 3.30
C ILE A 123 5.17 6.45 2.59
N ARG A 124 4.80 5.42 3.34
CA ARG A 124 4.34 4.14 2.77
C ARG A 124 2.88 3.95 3.09
N LEU A 125 2.05 3.92 2.05
CA LEU A 125 0.66 3.54 2.15
C LEU A 125 0.49 2.11 1.68
N ILE A 126 0.21 1.23 2.61
CA ILE A 126 0.03 -0.20 2.38
C ILE A 126 -1.46 -0.51 2.48
N TYR A 127 -2.01 -1.26 1.53
CA TYR A 127 -3.36 -1.81 1.69
C TYR A 127 -3.43 -3.26 1.24
N PHE A 128 -4.20 -4.04 2.00
CA PHE A 128 -4.16 -5.50 1.93
C PHE A 128 -5.47 -6.13 2.38
N SER A 129 -5.69 -7.38 1.96
CA SER A 129 -6.88 -8.15 2.34
C SER A 129 -6.94 -8.40 3.85
N ASN A 130 -8.14 -8.38 4.43
CA ASN A 130 -8.34 -8.80 5.84
C ASN A 130 -7.99 -10.28 6.08
N SER A 131 -7.86 -11.09 5.02
CA SER A 131 -7.40 -12.49 5.09
C SER A 131 -5.88 -12.65 5.05
N PHE A 132 -5.12 -11.57 4.89
CA PHE A 132 -3.67 -11.62 4.77
C PHE A 132 -3.02 -11.81 6.16
N THR A 133 -2.46 -12.99 6.40
CA THR A 133 -1.92 -13.41 7.70
C THR A 133 -0.49 -12.91 7.99
N TYR A 134 0.24 -12.43 6.99
CA TYR A 134 1.68 -12.14 7.08
C TYR A 134 2.05 -10.66 7.17
N ILE A 135 1.11 -9.79 7.55
CA ILE A 135 1.34 -8.33 7.53
C ILE A 135 2.52 -7.87 8.40
N ASN A 136 2.82 -8.58 9.50
CA ASN A 136 3.91 -8.20 10.39
C ASN A 136 5.28 -8.38 9.73
N VAL A 137 5.43 -9.29 8.77
CA VAL A 137 6.70 -9.51 8.03
C VAL A 137 7.02 -8.35 7.09
N LEU A 138 6.01 -7.61 6.61
CA LEU A 138 6.22 -6.45 5.73
C LEU A 138 6.69 -5.19 6.49
N LEU A 139 6.70 -5.22 7.83
CA LEU A 139 7.14 -4.11 8.67
C LEU A 139 8.53 -4.32 9.31
N GLU A 140 9.11 -5.50 9.18
CA GLU A 140 10.49 -5.81 9.61
C GLU A 140 11.51 -5.35 8.55
#